data_AF-A0A5Q1L151-F1
#
_entry.id   AF-A0A5Q1L151-F1
#
_cell.length_a   1.000
_cell.length_b   1.000
_cell.length_c   1.000
_cell.angle_alpha   90.00
_cell.angle_beta   90.00
_cell.angle_gamma   90.00
#
_symmetry.space_group_name_H-M   'P 1'
#
loop_
_entity.id
_entity.type
_entity.pdbx_description
1 polymer ?
#
loop_
_entity_poly.entity_id
_entity_poly.type
_entity_poly.pdbx_seq_one_letter_code
_entity_poly.pdbx_strand_id
1 'polypeptide(L)'
;DSTREKDIRCAIKADDLRLLNKEDVIILDAANYIKGYRYELYCASKQIKTTQCLVHCLAPIEQAWTWNLARPEAEQYTREAFGGLVMRYEAPNSSNRWDSPMFTVLPEDSPPCESIYNALYLCKPPPPNQSTQTQPLSSTNFLFELDRTTQEVAGCVMSAQKTLVPGDTIKVPGVGESVCFGRKVTLAEITRARRQFISYTKTHPVEDTSKLMALFVRYLNSTLG
;
A
#
# COMPACT_ATOMS: atom_id res chain seq x y z
N ASP A 1 -11.17 -34.53 10.82
CA ASP A 1 -11.87 -33.58 11.70
C ASP A 1 -11.62 -32.17 11.18
N SER A 2 -12.66 -31.49 10.68
CA SER A 2 -12.56 -30.16 10.07
C SER A 2 -12.28 -29.05 11.07
N THR A 3 -12.68 -29.22 12.34
CA THR A 3 -12.40 -28.26 13.41
C THR A 3 -10.92 -28.24 13.72
N ARG A 4 -10.34 -29.43 13.94
CA ARG A 4 -8.90 -29.57 14.20
C ARG A 4 -8.03 -29.05 13.06
N GLU A 5 -8.44 -29.29 11.81
CA GLU A 5 -7.77 -28.75 10.63
C GLU A 5 -7.77 -27.20 10.62
N LYS A 6 -8.92 -26.60 10.95
CA LYS A 6 -9.04 -25.14 11.07
C LYS A 6 -8.13 -24.61 12.18
N ASP A 7 -8.10 -25.27 13.35
CA ASP A 7 -7.30 -24.84 14.49
C ASP A 7 -5.80 -24.88 14.18
N ILE A 8 -5.33 -25.96 13.53
CA ILE A 8 -3.94 -26.08 13.08
C ILE A 8 -3.59 -24.96 12.08
N ARG A 9 -4.46 -24.71 11.10
CA ARG A 9 -4.24 -23.63 10.13
C ARG A 9 -4.20 -22.25 10.81
N CYS A 10 -5.03 -22.02 11.82
CA CYS A 10 -5.00 -20.79 12.60
C CYS A 10 -3.70 -20.66 13.41
N ALA A 11 -3.22 -21.75 14.01
CA ALA A 11 -1.98 -21.77 14.78
C ALA A 11 -0.76 -21.48 13.90
N ILE A 12 -0.62 -22.17 12.77
CA ILE A 12 0.46 -21.95 11.79
C ILE A 12 0.50 -20.48 11.37
N LYS A 13 -0.65 -19.94 10.95
CA LYS A 13 -0.75 -18.52 10.58
C LYS A 13 -0.31 -17.58 11.71
N ALA A 14 -0.73 -17.85 12.94
CA ALA A 14 -0.38 -16.99 14.07
C ALA A 14 1.13 -16.99 14.32
N ASP A 15 1.77 -18.15 14.22
CA ASP A 15 3.22 -18.28 14.35
C ASP A 15 3.97 -17.57 13.22
N ASP A 16 3.55 -17.76 11.97
CA ASP A 16 4.17 -17.08 10.82
C ASP A 16 4.04 -15.56 10.92
N LEU A 17 2.85 -15.06 11.25
CA LEU A 17 2.60 -13.63 11.40
C LEU A 17 3.39 -13.01 12.55
N ARG A 18 3.68 -13.79 13.59
CA ARG A 18 4.53 -13.34 14.71
C ARG A 18 6.00 -13.21 14.31
N LEU A 19 6.45 -14.06 13.39
CA LEU A 19 7.83 -14.06 12.90
C LEU A 19 8.03 -13.06 11.74
N LEU A 20 6.95 -12.69 11.04
CA LEU A 20 7.00 -11.86 9.84
C LEU A 20 7.65 -10.50 10.09
N ASN A 21 8.80 -10.29 9.45
CA ASN A 21 9.58 -9.06 9.48
C ASN A 21 10.21 -8.78 8.10
N LYS A 22 11.18 -7.84 8.03
CA LYS A 22 11.83 -7.46 6.74
C LYS A 22 13.21 -8.08 6.56
N GLU A 23 13.73 -8.71 7.60
CA GLU A 23 15.10 -9.19 7.74
C GLU A 23 15.20 -10.69 7.46
N ASP A 24 14.17 -11.44 7.85
CA ASP A 24 14.11 -12.90 7.75
C ASP A 24 13.26 -13.37 6.57
N VAL A 25 13.62 -14.53 6.01
CA VAL A 25 12.77 -15.25 5.04
C VAL A 25 11.96 -16.31 5.77
N ILE A 26 10.65 -16.26 5.57
CA ILE A 26 9.70 -17.23 6.11
C ILE A 26 9.19 -18.10 4.97
N ILE A 27 9.35 -19.40 5.13
CA ILE A 27 8.78 -20.41 4.22
C ILE A 27 7.58 -21.03 4.93
N LEU A 28 6.39 -20.71 4.44
CA LEU A 28 5.16 -21.31 4.94
C LEU A 28 4.87 -22.62 4.22
N ASP A 29 5.46 -23.70 4.73
CA ASP A 29 5.22 -25.06 4.26
C ASP A 29 3.94 -25.65 4.87
N ALA A 30 2.81 -25.34 4.24
CA ALA A 30 1.49 -25.82 4.61
C ALA A 30 0.60 -25.97 3.38
N ALA A 31 -0.55 -26.64 3.54
CA ALA A 31 -1.43 -26.93 2.42
C ALA A 31 -1.98 -25.66 1.73
N ASN A 32 -2.19 -24.56 2.47
CA ASN A 32 -2.54 -23.23 1.94
C ASN A 32 -3.66 -23.20 0.87
N TYR A 33 -4.56 -24.19 0.94
CA TYR A 33 -5.49 -24.52 -0.15
C TYR A 33 -6.73 -23.61 -0.23
N ILE A 34 -6.93 -22.76 0.78
CA ILE A 34 -8.06 -21.83 0.85
C ILE A 34 -7.62 -20.46 0.35
N LYS A 35 -8.38 -19.90 -0.59
CA LYS A 35 -8.17 -18.58 -1.18
C LYS A 35 -8.15 -17.47 -0.12
N GLY A 36 -9.12 -17.49 0.79
CA GLY A 36 -9.21 -16.51 1.89
C GLY A 36 -7.98 -16.51 2.79
N TYR A 37 -7.37 -17.69 3.01
CA TYR A 37 -6.16 -17.82 3.81
C TYR A 37 -4.95 -17.18 3.11
N ARG A 38 -4.77 -17.44 1.82
CA ARG A 38 -3.72 -16.78 1.01
C ARG A 38 -3.89 -15.26 0.95
N TYR A 39 -5.13 -14.79 0.88
CA TYR A 39 -5.43 -13.35 0.90
C TYR A 39 -4.98 -12.69 2.22
N GLU A 40 -5.24 -13.32 3.36
CA GLU A 40 -4.79 -12.79 4.66
C GLU A 40 -3.27 -12.70 4.76
N LEU A 41 -2.54 -13.71 4.28
CA LEU A 41 -1.07 -13.69 4.20
C LEU A 41 -0.56 -12.58 3.27
N TYR A 42 -1.22 -12.38 2.13
CA TYR A 42 -0.92 -11.29 1.22
C TYR A 42 -1.12 -9.91 1.88
N CYS A 43 -2.20 -9.74 2.65
CA CYS A 43 -2.45 -8.52 3.40
C CYS A 43 -1.38 -8.26 4.46
N ALA A 44 -0.96 -9.29 5.20
CA ALA A 44 0.04 -9.16 6.25
C ALA A 44 1.43 -8.74 5.72
N SER A 45 1.91 -9.41 4.68
CA SER A 45 3.18 -9.05 4.02
C SER A 45 3.14 -7.63 3.43
N LYS A 46 2.00 -7.23 2.84
CA LYS A 46 1.78 -5.86 2.35
C LYS A 46 1.80 -4.82 3.48
N GLN A 47 1.23 -5.14 4.65
CA GLN A 47 1.22 -4.26 5.82
C GLN A 47 2.63 -4.00 6.34
N ILE A 48 3.47 -5.04 6.39
CA ILE A 48 4.87 -4.96 6.87
C ILE A 48 5.81 -4.42 5.77
N LYS A 49 5.30 -4.28 4.53
CA LYS A 49 6.05 -3.80 3.37
C LYS A 49 7.23 -4.73 3.04
N THR A 50 6.97 -6.04 3.08
CA THR A 50 7.92 -7.07 2.63
C THR A 50 7.45 -7.70 1.31
N THR A 51 8.39 -8.27 0.57
CA THR A 51 8.12 -9.05 -0.64
C THR A 51 7.50 -10.41 -0.27
N GLN A 52 6.83 -11.03 -1.22
CA GLN A 52 6.33 -12.39 -1.09
C GLN A 52 6.26 -13.02 -2.47
N CYS A 53 6.34 -14.35 -2.54
CA CYS A 53 6.01 -15.08 -3.75
C CYS A 53 5.14 -16.29 -3.41
N LEU A 54 4.12 -16.54 -4.23
CA LEU A 54 3.31 -17.74 -4.15
C LEU A 54 3.91 -18.80 -5.09
N VAL A 55 4.36 -19.91 -4.51
CA VAL A 55 4.82 -21.09 -5.24
C VAL A 55 3.69 -22.13 -5.24
N HIS A 56 3.20 -22.47 -6.42
CA HIS A 56 2.14 -23.44 -6.61
C HIS A 56 2.73 -24.79 -7.01
N CYS A 57 2.82 -25.70 -6.05
CA CYS A 57 3.23 -27.09 -6.30
C CYS A 57 2.02 -27.86 -6.86
N LEU A 58 1.94 -27.96 -8.18
CA LEU A 58 0.79 -28.55 -8.86
C LEU A 58 1.05 -30.03 -9.12
N ALA A 59 0.15 -30.90 -8.66
CA ALA A 59 0.22 -32.33 -8.93
C ALA A 59 -1.15 -32.88 -9.38
N PRO A 60 -1.21 -33.84 -10.31
CA PRO A 60 -2.43 -34.57 -10.62
C PRO A 60 -2.97 -35.29 -9.39
N ILE A 61 -4.30 -35.38 -9.26
CA ILE A 61 -4.97 -35.99 -8.10
C ILE A 61 -4.51 -37.45 -7.90
N GLU A 62 -4.41 -38.22 -8.98
CA GLU A 62 -3.96 -39.62 -8.92
C GLU A 62 -2.50 -39.77 -8.46
N GLN A 63 -1.64 -38.83 -8.88
CA GLN A 63 -0.24 -38.79 -8.45
C GLN A 63 -0.16 -38.45 -6.95
N ALA A 64 -0.90 -37.45 -6.49
CA ALA A 64 -0.97 -37.08 -5.08
C ALA A 64 -1.53 -38.22 -4.21
N TRP A 65 -2.49 -39.00 -4.72
CA TRP A 65 -2.97 -40.20 -4.03
C TRP A 65 -1.89 -41.29 -3.93
N THR A 66 -1.12 -41.49 -5.01
CA THR A 66 -0.01 -42.46 -5.00
C THR A 66 1.04 -42.08 -3.96
N TRP A 67 1.35 -40.79 -3.83
CA TRP A 67 2.22 -40.29 -2.76
C TRP A 67 1.64 -40.49 -1.37
N ASN A 68 0.34 -40.31 -1.20
CA ASN A 68 -0.33 -40.61 0.07
C ASN A 68 -0.15 -42.08 0.47
N LEU A 69 -0.34 -43.02 -0.47
CA LEU A 69 -0.16 -44.45 -0.22
C LEU A 69 1.29 -44.86 0.09
N ALA A 70 2.26 -44.06 -0.36
CA ALA A 70 3.68 -44.29 -0.08
C ALA A 70 4.12 -43.81 1.32
N ARG A 71 3.26 -43.09 2.06
CA ARG A 71 3.53 -42.63 3.43
C ARG A 71 3.40 -43.78 4.44
N PRO A 72 3.99 -43.67 5.64
CA PRO A 72 3.70 -44.59 6.74
C PRO A 72 2.18 -44.67 6.99
N GLU A 73 1.65 -45.86 7.28
CA GLU A 73 0.21 -46.12 7.41
C GLU A 73 -0.50 -45.14 8.36
N ALA A 74 0.16 -44.78 9.47
CA ALA A 74 -0.35 -43.83 10.46
C ALA A 74 -0.50 -42.38 9.95
N GLU A 75 0.16 -42.03 8.85
CA GLU A 75 0.17 -40.69 8.24
C GLU A 75 -0.64 -40.63 6.94
N GLN A 76 -1.17 -41.77 6.47
CA GLN A 76 -1.98 -41.81 5.26
C GLN A 76 -3.34 -41.18 5.50
N TYR A 77 -3.78 -40.34 4.59
CA TYR A 77 -5.17 -39.92 4.52
C TYR A 77 -6.05 -41.08 4.08
N THR A 78 -7.23 -41.22 4.69
CA THR A 78 -8.28 -42.08 4.15
C THR A 78 -8.80 -41.52 2.81
N ARG A 79 -9.48 -42.35 2.02
CA ARG A 79 -10.06 -41.91 0.74
C ARG A 79 -11.06 -40.78 0.93
N GLU A 80 -11.84 -40.82 1.99
CA GLU A 80 -12.84 -39.82 2.34
C GLU A 80 -12.15 -38.49 2.71
N ALA A 81 -11.11 -38.55 3.53
CA ALA A 81 -10.36 -37.36 3.95
C ALA A 81 -9.65 -36.69 2.76
N PHE A 82 -8.96 -37.48 1.93
CA PHE A 82 -8.27 -37.00 0.74
C PHE A 82 -9.25 -36.40 -0.29
N GLY A 83 -10.34 -37.11 -0.59
CA GLY A 83 -11.38 -36.59 -1.49
C GLY A 83 -11.99 -35.28 -0.97
N GLY A 84 -12.18 -35.18 0.35
CA GLY A 84 -12.60 -33.94 0.99
C GLY A 84 -11.62 -32.77 0.80
N LEU A 85 -10.32 -33.02 0.87
CA LEU A 85 -9.29 -32.00 0.63
C LEU A 85 -9.29 -31.54 -0.84
N VAL A 86 -9.36 -32.49 -1.78
CA VAL A 86 -9.42 -32.21 -3.22
C VAL A 86 -10.65 -31.35 -3.56
N MET A 87 -11.82 -31.68 -3.01
CA MET A 87 -13.05 -30.91 -3.25
C MET A 87 -13.02 -29.49 -2.67
N ARG A 88 -12.24 -29.26 -1.60
CA ARG A 88 -12.09 -27.94 -0.98
C ARG A 88 -10.92 -27.13 -1.55
N TYR A 89 -10.09 -27.72 -2.42
CA TYR A 89 -8.91 -27.08 -2.97
C TYR A 89 -9.31 -25.91 -3.89
N GLU A 90 -8.88 -24.70 -3.55
CA GLU A 90 -9.04 -23.50 -4.36
C GLU A 90 -7.71 -23.14 -5.02
N ALA A 91 -7.54 -23.53 -6.29
CA ALA A 91 -6.32 -23.23 -7.05
C ALA A 91 -6.01 -21.71 -7.07
N PRO A 92 -4.73 -21.32 -6.99
CA PRO A 92 -4.30 -19.94 -7.19
C PRO A 92 -4.82 -19.35 -8.51
N ASN A 93 -5.34 -18.13 -8.47
CA ASN A 93 -5.93 -17.47 -9.63
C ASN A 93 -5.01 -16.39 -10.21
N SER A 94 -4.44 -16.64 -11.39
CA SER A 94 -3.55 -15.73 -12.11
C SER A 94 -4.18 -14.40 -12.51
N SER A 95 -5.51 -14.31 -12.58
CA SER A 95 -6.23 -13.05 -12.87
C SER A 95 -6.23 -12.10 -11.65
N ASN A 96 -6.02 -12.64 -10.45
CA ASN A 96 -5.94 -11.85 -9.22
C ASN A 96 -4.48 -11.57 -8.91
N ARG A 97 -4.03 -10.31 -8.99
CA ARG A 97 -2.64 -9.94 -8.70
C ARG A 97 -2.13 -10.47 -7.35
N TRP A 98 -2.99 -10.53 -6.33
CA TRP A 98 -2.64 -11.00 -4.99
C TRP A 98 -2.66 -12.53 -4.84
N ASP A 99 -3.33 -13.26 -5.74
CA ASP A 99 -3.46 -14.72 -5.71
C ASP A 99 -2.73 -15.39 -6.88
N SER A 100 -2.03 -14.60 -7.70
CA SER A 100 -1.37 -15.11 -8.89
C SER A 100 -0.19 -15.98 -8.48
N PRO A 101 -0.15 -17.26 -8.90
CA PRO A 101 0.99 -18.11 -8.63
C PRO A 101 2.19 -17.57 -9.42
N MET A 102 3.16 -17.01 -8.69
CA MET A 102 4.35 -16.44 -9.32
C MET A 102 5.21 -17.54 -9.96
N PHE A 103 5.18 -18.73 -9.35
CA PHE A 103 5.83 -19.92 -9.87
C PHE A 103 4.85 -21.09 -9.76
N THR A 104 4.75 -21.90 -10.81
CA THR A 104 4.09 -23.20 -10.76
C THR A 104 5.14 -24.27 -10.99
N VAL A 105 5.22 -25.25 -10.08
CA VAL A 105 6.22 -26.33 -10.10
C VAL A 105 5.47 -27.64 -10.22
N LEU A 106 5.77 -28.41 -11.27
CA LEU A 106 5.23 -29.75 -11.47
C LEU A 106 6.11 -30.79 -10.74
N PRO A 107 5.63 -32.02 -10.53
CA PRO A 107 6.38 -33.04 -9.78
C PRO A 107 7.77 -33.36 -10.33
N GLU A 108 7.91 -33.30 -11.65
CA GLU A 108 9.14 -33.55 -12.39
C GLU A 108 10.07 -32.33 -12.50
N ASP A 109 9.59 -31.14 -12.11
CA ASP A 109 10.34 -29.90 -12.23
C ASP A 109 11.30 -29.71 -11.04
N SER A 110 12.45 -29.11 -11.33
CA SER A 110 13.26 -28.48 -10.28
C SER A 110 12.67 -27.11 -9.95
N PRO A 111 12.50 -26.75 -8.66
CA PRO A 111 12.03 -25.42 -8.30
C PRO A 111 12.92 -24.32 -8.89
N PRO A 112 12.37 -23.22 -9.41
CA PRO A 112 13.15 -22.14 -10.00
C PRO A 112 13.79 -21.25 -8.92
N CYS A 113 14.75 -21.81 -8.17
CA CYS A 113 15.33 -21.19 -6.98
C CYS A 113 15.92 -19.80 -7.24
N GLU A 114 16.59 -19.59 -8.37
CA GLU A 114 17.15 -18.29 -8.75
C GLU A 114 16.04 -17.24 -8.95
N SER A 115 14.96 -17.62 -9.64
CA SER A 115 13.82 -16.73 -9.85
C SER A 115 13.08 -16.42 -8.54
N ILE A 116 12.95 -17.41 -7.65
CA ILE A 116 12.38 -17.22 -6.30
C ILE A 116 13.24 -16.24 -5.50
N TYR A 117 14.56 -16.43 -5.52
CA TYR A 117 15.51 -15.51 -4.89
C TYR A 117 15.35 -14.07 -5.42
N ASN A 118 15.28 -13.92 -6.74
CA ASN A 118 15.09 -12.60 -7.38
C ASN A 118 13.77 -11.94 -6.97
N ALA A 119 12.68 -12.71 -6.86
CA ALA A 119 11.38 -12.22 -6.43
C ALA A 119 11.36 -11.76 -4.96
N LEU A 120 12.10 -12.44 -4.09
CA LEU A 120 12.16 -12.11 -2.67
C LEU A 120 13.13 -10.97 -2.38
N TYR A 121 14.32 -10.96 -2.97
CA TYR A 121 15.40 -10.05 -2.57
C TYR A 121 15.63 -8.87 -3.51
N LEU A 122 15.34 -9.02 -4.82
CA LEU A 122 15.67 -7.99 -5.82
C LEU A 122 14.47 -7.15 -6.24
N CYS A 123 13.25 -7.58 -5.90
CA CYS A 123 12.03 -6.86 -6.20
C CYS A 123 11.67 -5.85 -5.11
N LYS A 124 11.00 -4.76 -5.50
CA LYS A 124 10.46 -3.79 -4.54
C LYS A 124 9.17 -4.33 -3.91
N PRO A 125 8.99 -4.22 -2.58
CA PRO A 125 7.74 -4.57 -1.92
C PRO A 125 6.53 -3.82 -2.50
N PRO A 126 5.32 -4.42 -2.51
CA PRO A 126 4.12 -3.74 -2.96
C PRO A 126 3.82 -2.49 -2.12
N PRO A 127 3.33 -1.40 -2.73
CA PRO A 127 3.03 -0.19 -1.98
C PRO A 127 1.91 -0.44 -0.97
N PRO A 128 2.02 0.08 0.27
CA PRO A 128 0.99 -0.10 1.29
C PRO A 128 -0.35 0.51 0.86
N ASN A 129 -1.45 -0.07 1.32
CA ASN A 129 -2.77 0.53 1.13
C ASN A 129 -2.79 1.91 1.80
N GLN A 130 -3.15 2.96 1.05
CA GLN A 130 -3.20 4.33 1.59
C GLN A 130 -4.22 4.46 2.73
N SER A 131 -5.28 3.64 2.74
CA SER A 131 -6.30 3.62 3.79
C SER A 131 -5.82 3.05 5.13
N THR A 132 -4.70 2.33 5.16
CA THR A 132 -4.13 1.74 6.39
C THR A 132 -2.86 2.45 6.84
N GLN A 133 -2.45 3.52 6.14
CA GLN A 133 -1.35 4.35 6.61
C GLN A 133 -1.87 5.29 7.69
N THR A 134 -1.32 5.18 8.89
CA THR A 134 -1.50 6.20 9.94
C THR A 134 -1.02 7.53 9.37
N GLN A 135 -1.92 8.51 9.27
CA GLN A 135 -1.51 9.87 8.94
C GLN A 135 -0.47 10.32 9.97
N PRO A 136 0.57 11.07 9.56
CA PRO A 136 1.45 11.72 10.51
C PRO A 136 0.60 12.48 11.52
N LEU A 137 0.96 12.41 12.81
CA LEU A 137 0.32 13.19 13.87
C LEU A 137 0.52 14.68 13.56
N SER A 138 -0.35 15.23 12.71
CA SER A 138 -0.41 16.65 12.47
C SER A 138 -0.93 17.31 13.74
N SER A 139 -0.43 18.50 14.07
CA SER A 139 -0.92 19.25 15.22
C SER A 139 -2.44 19.39 15.11
N THR A 140 -3.15 19.32 16.25
CA THR A 140 -4.63 19.24 16.31
C THR A 140 -5.35 20.32 15.48
N ASN A 141 -4.67 21.44 15.17
CA ASN A 141 -5.20 22.56 14.41
C ASN A 141 -4.62 22.75 12.99
N PHE A 142 -3.73 21.88 12.51
CA PHE A 142 -3.00 22.10 11.25
C PHE A 142 -3.90 22.34 10.04
N LEU A 143 -4.96 21.52 9.86
CA LEU A 143 -5.86 21.66 8.72
C LEU A 143 -6.66 22.96 8.75
N PHE A 144 -7.04 23.39 9.96
CA PHE A 144 -7.71 24.66 10.18
C PHE A 144 -6.78 25.83 9.85
N GLU A 145 -5.55 25.80 10.36
CA GLU A 145 -4.52 26.80 10.09
C GLU A 145 -4.19 26.90 8.59
N LEU A 146 -4.03 25.77 7.91
CA LEU A 146 -3.79 25.69 6.47
C LEU A 146 -4.91 26.35 5.66
N ASP A 147 -6.18 26.03 5.94
CA ASP A 147 -7.30 26.62 5.19
C ASP A 147 -7.45 28.11 5.49
N ARG A 148 -7.36 28.51 6.78
CA ARG A 148 -7.41 29.91 7.21
C ARG A 148 -6.36 30.76 6.51
N THR A 149 -5.10 30.35 6.62
CA THR A 149 -3.97 31.09 6.06
C THR A 149 -4.05 31.20 4.53
N THR A 150 -4.41 30.11 3.84
CA THR A 150 -4.51 30.15 2.36
C THR A 150 -5.69 31.00 1.88
N GLN A 151 -6.80 31.04 2.64
CA GLN A 151 -7.94 31.91 2.38
C GLN A 151 -7.60 33.39 2.58
N GLU A 152 -6.86 33.72 3.64
CA GLU A 152 -6.39 35.10 3.92
C GLU A 152 -5.52 35.64 2.79
N VAL A 153 -4.52 34.85 2.34
CA VAL A 153 -3.65 35.24 1.22
C VAL A 153 -4.44 35.43 -0.06
N ALA A 154 -5.36 34.52 -0.39
CA ALA A 154 -6.20 34.63 -1.57
C ALA A 154 -7.08 35.90 -1.55
N GLY A 155 -7.65 36.25 -0.40
CA GLY A 155 -8.43 37.47 -0.21
C GLY A 155 -7.59 38.75 -0.36
N CYS A 156 -6.38 38.74 0.20
CA CYS A 156 -5.43 39.85 0.10
C CYS A 156 -5.04 40.10 -1.36
N VAL A 157 -4.66 39.04 -2.08
CA VAL A 157 -4.32 39.10 -3.51
C VAL A 157 -5.48 39.67 -4.34
N MET A 158 -6.70 39.16 -4.14
CA MET A 158 -7.86 39.61 -4.90
C MET A 158 -8.26 41.05 -4.63
N SER A 159 -8.05 41.52 -3.40
CA SER A 159 -8.30 42.91 -3.04
C SER A 159 -7.26 43.84 -3.66
N ALA A 160 -5.98 43.48 -3.59
CA ALA A 160 -4.88 44.27 -4.12
C ALA A 160 -4.90 44.39 -5.66
N GLN A 161 -5.31 43.33 -6.37
CA GLN A 161 -5.43 43.35 -7.83
C GLN A 161 -6.49 44.32 -8.38
N LYS A 162 -7.37 44.89 -7.54
CA LYS A 162 -8.34 45.92 -7.95
C LYS A 162 -7.68 47.28 -8.21
N THR A 163 -6.62 47.57 -7.47
CA THR A 163 -5.94 48.88 -7.47
C THR A 163 -4.57 48.85 -8.15
N LEU A 164 -3.97 47.66 -8.30
CA LEU A 164 -2.62 47.48 -8.82
C LEU A 164 -2.59 47.13 -10.31
N VAL A 165 -1.48 47.51 -10.95
CA VAL A 165 -1.16 47.23 -12.35
C VAL A 165 -0.34 45.93 -12.43
N PRO A 166 -0.42 45.14 -13.52
CA PRO A 166 0.46 43.98 -13.71
C PRO A 166 1.94 44.33 -13.51
N GLY A 167 2.67 43.53 -12.72
CA GLY A 167 4.06 43.80 -12.33
C GLY A 167 4.23 44.47 -10.96
N ASP A 168 3.16 45.02 -10.37
CA ASP A 168 3.20 45.54 -9.00
C ASP A 168 3.30 44.40 -7.97
N THR A 169 4.03 44.67 -6.90
CA THR A 169 4.22 43.69 -5.81
C THR A 169 3.10 43.80 -4.78
N ILE A 170 2.40 42.69 -4.53
CA ILE A 170 1.34 42.58 -3.53
C ILE A 170 1.95 42.17 -2.19
N LYS A 171 1.88 43.07 -1.20
CA LYS A 171 2.31 42.76 0.17
C LYS A 171 1.24 41.99 0.91
N VAL A 172 1.59 40.80 1.41
CA VAL A 172 0.72 39.97 2.24
C VAL A 172 1.03 40.25 3.72
N PRO A 173 0.03 40.66 4.53
CA PRO A 173 0.23 40.88 5.96
C PRO A 173 0.75 39.61 6.66
N GLY A 174 1.77 39.76 7.52
CA GLY A 174 2.31 38.64 8.30
C GLY A 174 3.46 37.86 7.65
N VAL A 175 3.86 38.20 6.42
CA VAL A 175 5.02 37.60 5.75
C VAL A 175 5.90 38.68 5.09
N GLY A 176 7.22 38.51 5.13
CA GLY A 176 8.16 39.38 4.42
C GLY A 176 8.19 39.15 2.89
N GLU A 177 7.69 37.99 2.43
CA GLU A 177 7.59 37.65 1.00
C GLU A 177 6.35 38.32 0.39
N SER A 178 6.52 38.87 -0.82
CA SER A 178 5.43 39.50 -1.56
C SER A 178 5.03 38.64 -2.76
N VAL A 179 3.77 38.75 -3.17
CA VAL A 179 3.25 38.08 -4.36
C VAL A 179 3.46 38.99 -5.56
N CYS A 180 4.02 38.47 -6.64
CA CYS A 180 4.26 39.22 -7.88
C CYS A 180 3.74 38.39 -9.05
N PHE A 181 2.82 38.96 -9.82
CA PHE A 181 2.28 38.33 -11.02
C PHE A 181 2.58 39.20 -12.24
N GLY A 182 3.09 38.60 -13.32
CA GLY A 182 3.29 39.29 -14.60
C GLY A 182 1.98 39.71 -15.30
N ARG A 183 0.83 39.26 -14.80
CA ARG A 183 -0.51 39.54 -15.35
C ARG A 183 -1.58 39.58 -14.27
N LYS A 184 -2.78 40.04 -14.63
CA LYS A 184 -3.96 39.83 -13.77
C LYS A 184 -4.33 38.35 -13.74
N VAL A 185 -4.35 37.79 -12.54
CA VAL A 185 -4.83 36.43 -12.23
C VAL A 185 -6.31 36.49 -11.82
N THR A 186 -7.08 35.49 -12.21
CA THR A 186 -8.51 35.36 -11.91
C THR A 186 -8.75 34.64 -10.57
N LEU A 187 -9.93 34.84 -9.98
CA LEU A 187 -10.34 34.11 -8.77
C LEU A 187 -10.34 32.59 -8.99
N ALA A 188 -10.69 32.13 -10.19
CA ALA A 188 -10.71 30.71 -10.52
C ALA A 188 -9.31 30.09 -10.49
N GLU A 189 -8.30 30.81 -10.99
CA GLU A 189 -6.89 30.37 -10.97
C GLU A 189 -6.35 30.29 -9.54
N ILE A 190 -6.61 31.31 -8.71
CA ILE A 190 -6.21 31.33 -7.30
C ILE A 190 -6.89 30.20 -6.53
N THR A 191 -8.19 29.98 -6.77
CA THR A 191 -8.96 28.89 -6.13
C THR A 191 -8.43 27.52 -6.55
N ARG A 192 -7.97 27.36 -7.80
CA ARG A 192 -7.36 26.13 -8.28
C ARG A 192 -5.99 25.90 -7.65
N ALA A 193 -5.13 26.90 -7.64
CA ALA A 193 -3.81 26.85 -7.01
C ALA A 193 -3.91 26.55 -5.51
N ARG A 194 -4.87 27.16 -4.81
CA ARG A 194 -5.16 26.87 -3.40
C ARG A 194 -5.55 25.42 -3.17
N ARG A 195 -6.46 24.86 -3.98
CA ARG A 195 -6.86 23.45 -3.86
C ARG A 195 -5.69 22.49 -4.06
N GLN A 196 -4.83 22.77 -5.04
CA GLN A 196 -3.62 21.99 -5.29
C GLN A 196 -2.64 22.06 -4.12
N PHE A 197 -2.38 23.26 -3.60
CA PHE A 197 -1.51 23.46 -2.45
C PHE A 197 -2.03 22.74 -1.20
N ILE A 198 -3.32 22.88 -0.87
CA ILE A 198 -3.94 22.19 0.27
C ILE A 198 -3.81 20.67 0.12
N SER A 199 -4.07 20.12 -1.06
CA SER A 199 -3.94 18.68 -1.31
C SER A 199 -2.51 18.20 -1.13
N TYR A 200 -1.54 18.95 -1.64
CA TYR A 200 -0.12 18.63 -1.50
C TYR A 200 0.32 18.67 -0.03
N THR A 201 0.02 19.76 0.67
CA THR A 201 0.41 19.98 2.07
C THR A 201 -0.28 19.01 3.04
N LYS A 202 -1.46 18.47 2.71
CA LYS A 202 -2.08 17.37 3.45
C LYS A 202 -1.28 16.06 3.38
N THR A 203 -0.63 15.81 2.25
CA THR A 203 0.22 14.62 2.05
C THR A 203 1.65 14.83 2.56
N HIS A 204 2.05 16.08 2.75
CA HIS A 204 3.37 16.50 3.24
C HIS A 204 3.19 17.58 4.33
N PRO A 205 2.70 17.22 5.52
CA PRO A 205 2.42 18.19 6.57
C PRO A 205 3.69 18.90 7.02
N VAL A 206 3.57 20.20 7.28
CA VAL A 206 4.66 21.04 7.77
C VAL A 206 4.57 21.09 9.29
N GLU A 207 5.69 20.86 9.99
CA GLU A 207 5.73 20.88 11.46
C GLU A 207 5.42 22.27 12.04
N ASP A 208 5.87 23.32 11.36
CA ASP A 208 5.77 24.71 11.79
C ASP A 208 4.70 25.46 10.98
N THR A 209 3.53 25.65 11.60
CA THR A 209 2.38 26.33 10.98
C THR A 209 2.63 27.79 10.65
N SER A 210 3.60 28.45 11.32
CA SER A 210 3.94 29.84 11.05
C SER A 210 4.49 30.06 9.63
N LYS A 211 5.02 28.99 9.02
CA LYS A 211 5.59 29.01 7.65
C LYS A 211 4.56 28.79 6.55
N LEU A 212 3.33 28.37 6.87
CA LEU A 212 2.31 28.03 5.88
C LEU A 212 1.98 29.21 4.95
N MET A 213 1.94 30.42 5.51
CA MET A 213 1.64 31.63 4.75
C MET A 213 2.74 31.94 3.73
N ALA A 214 4.01 31.87 4.16
CA ALA A 214 5.16 32.07 3.29
C ALA A 214 5.25 31.01 2.19
N LEU A 215 5.04 29.74 2.54
CA LEU A 215 5.05 28.64 1.57
C LEU A 215 3.96 28.80 0.51
N PHE A 216 2.76 29.25 0.89
CA PHE A 216 1.69 29.49 -0.07
C PHE A 216 1.98 30.69 -0.97
N VAL A 217 2.54 31.78 -0.44
CA VAL A 217 3.01 32.94 -1.23
C VAL A 217 4.05 32.51 -2.27
N ARG A 218 5.05 31.73 -1.86
CA ARG A 218 6.06 31.18 -2.77
C ARG A 218 5.44 30.27 -3.83
N TYR A 219 4.49 29.42 -3.45
CA TYR A 219 3.77 28.54 -4.37
C TYR A 219 2.95 29.32 -5.41
N LEU A 220 2.30 30.42 -4.99
CA LEU A 220 1.58 31.30 -5.92
C LEU A 220 2.55 31.94 -6.92
N ASN A 221 3.70 32.45 -6.46
CA ASN A 221 4.72 33.01 -7.34
C ASN A 221 5.30 31.97 -8.31
N SER A 222 5.49 30.72 -7.89
CA SER A 222 6.00 29.68 -8.80
C SER A 222 4.97 29.19 -9.81
N THR A 223 3.68 29.23 -9.46
CA THR A 223 2.61 28.62 -10.26
C THR A 223 1.90 29.63 -11.15
N LEU A 224 1.79 30.88 -10.70
CA LEU A 224 1.00 31.94 -11.33
C LEU A 224 1.81 33.22 -11.58
N GLY A 225 3.06 33.28 -11.11
CA GLY A 225 4.00 34.39 -11.29
C GLY A 225 4.35 34.66 -12.74
#